data_AF-A0A6I9Y6Z5-F1
#
_entry.id   AF-A0A6I9Y6Z5-F1
#
_cell.length_a   1.000
_cell.length_b   1.000
_cell.length_c   1.000
_cell.angle_alpha   90.00
_cell.angle_beta   90.00
_cell.angle_gamma   90.00
#
_symmetry.space_group_name_H-M   'P 1'
#
loop_
_entity.id
_entity.type
_entity.pdbx_description
1 polymer ?
#
loop_
_entity_poly.entity_id
_entity_poly.type
_entity_poly.pdbx_seq_one_letter_code
_entity_poly.pdbx_strand_id
1 'polypeptide(L)'
;MGKCRFLKSAARQLAGTCPAQARFLLWTLSNIEGKKEHPVNPVCCYCFQFLFPNNYRMRLLPKMKITSRTEKILNLEKKNYRLSLKQTKLLSKYKESKNTLFQAFFGFGELYHQYTEYY
;
A
#
# COMPACT_ATOMS: atom_id res chain seq x y z
N MET A 1 8.45 -25.03 4.15
CA MET A 1 8.15 -23.84 3.31
C MET A 1 6.68 -23.90 2.90
N GLY A 2 5.84 -22.93 3.27
CA GLY A 2 4.41 -22.97 2.93
C GLY A 2 4.15 -22.79 1.43
N LYS A 3 3.17 -23.52 0.87
CA LYS A 3 2.78 -23.53 -0.55
C LYS A 3 2.59 -22.12 -1.14
N CYS A 4 1.99 -21.21 -0.38
CA CYS A 4 1.78 -19.82 -0.83
C CYS A 4 3.08 -19.01 -0.95
N ARG A 5 4.07 -19.26 -0.08
CA ARG A 5 5.37 -18.57 -0.17
C ARG A 5 6.13 -18.99 -1.43
N PHE A 6 6.09 -20.27 -1.75
CA PHE A 6 6.71 -20.82 -2.95
C PHE A 6 6.09 -20.26 -4.24
N LEU A 7 4.76 -20.25 -4.34
CA LEU A 7 4.09 -19.67 -5.52
C LEU A 7 4.39 -18.17 -5.66
N LYS A 8 4.48 -17.43 -4.54
CA LYS A 8 4.82 -15.99 -4.57
C LYS A 8 6.25 -15.75 -5.05
N SER A 9 7.22 -16.56 -4.60
CA SER A 9 8.61 -16.43 -5.04
C SER A 9 8.78 -16.82 -6.50
N ALA A 10 8.17 -17.93 -6.94
CA ALA A 10 8.22 -18.39 -8.33
C ALA A 10 7.61 -17.35 -9.29
N ALA A 11 6.45 -16.79 -8.93
CA ALA A 11 5.82 -15.74 -9.72
C ALA A 11 6.73 -14.51 -9.90
N ARG A 12 7.46 -14.08 -8.86
CA ARG A 12 8.39 -12.95 -8.95
C ARG A 12 9.54 -13.20 -9.91
N GLN A 13 10.15 -14.39 -9.85
CA GLN A 13 11.26 -14.75 -10.75
C GLN A 13 10.80 -14.81 -12.22
N LEU A 14 9.57 -15.30 -12.44
CA LEU A 14 8.99 -15.39 -13.78
C LEU A 14 8.41 -14.08 -14.31
N ALA A 15 8.29 -13.03 -13.47
CA ALA A 15 7.66 -11.78 -13.88
C ALA A 15 8.40 -11.07 -15.02
N GLY A 16 9.74 -11.20 -15.07
CA GLY A 16 10.58 -10.60 -16.10
C GLY A 16 10.78 -11.47 -17.34
N THR A 17 10.80 -12.80 -17.18
CA THR A 17 11.01 -13.76 -18.28
C THR A 17 9.71 -14.16 -18.96
N CYS A 18 8.71 -14.61 -18.19
CA CYS A 18 7.47 -15.20 -18.68
C CYS A 18 6.25 -14.62 -17.93
N PRO A 19 5.75 -13.43 -18.31
CA PRO A 19 4.68 -12.76 -17.58
C PRO A 19 3.37 -13.56 -17.55
N ALA A 20 3.10 -14.38 -18.57
CA ALA A 20 1.92 -15.24 -18.61
C ALA A 20 1.94 -16.31 -17.49
N GLN A 21 3.09 -16.96 -17.26
CA GLN A 21 3.24 -17.95 -16.20
C GLN A 21 3.19 -17.28 -14.81
N ALA A 22 3.80 -16.11 -14.66
CA ALA A 22 3.72 -15.34 -13.42
C ALA A 22 2.25 -15.00 -13.07
N ARG A 23 1.45 -14.55 -14.05
CA ARG A 23 0.01 -14.28 -13.87
C ARG A 23 -0.76 -15.52 -13.46
N PHE A 24 -0.49 -16.67 -14.08
CA PHE A 24 -1.13 -17.93 -13.75
C PHE A 24 -0.88 -18.34 -12.29
N LEU A 25 0.38 -18.26 -11.83
CA LEU A 25 0.74 -18.58 -10.44
C LEU A 25 0.07 -17.64 -9.44
N LEU A 26 -0.04 -16.35 -9.77
CA LEU A 26 -0.72 -15.35 -8.94
C LEU A 26 -2.24 -15.56 -8.89
N TRP A 27 -2.85 -15.97 -10.00
CA TRP A 27 -4.25 -16.37 -10.03
C TRP A 27 -4.49 -17.61 -9.15
N THR A 28 -3.62 -18.62 -9.26
CA THR A 28 -3.69 -19.82 -8.39
C THR A 28 -3.57 -19.45 -6.91
N LEU A 29 -2.67 -18.53 -6.57
CA LEU A 29 -2.53 -18.00 -5.21
C LEU A 29 -3.79 -17.33 -4.69
N SER A 30 -4.43 -16.49 -5.51
CA SER A 30 -5.66 -15.79 -5.14
C SER A 30 -6.81 -16.75 -4.84
N ASN A 31 -6.86 -17.90 -5.54
CA ASN A 31 -7.85 -18.94 -5.28
C ASN A 31 -7.58 -19.71 -3.97
N ILE A 32 -6.31 -19.85 -3.58
CA ILE A 32 -5.91 -20.56 -2.35
C ILE A 32 -6.05 -19.66 -1.11
N GLU A 33 -5.63 -18.40 -1.19
CA GLU A 33 -5.62 -17.48 -0.04
C GLU A 33 -7.01 -16.90 0.29
N GLY A 34 -7.98 -17.07 -0.61
CA GLY A 34 -9.25 -16.34 -0.61
C GLY A 34 -9.03 -14.88 -1.00
N LYS A 35 -10.12 -14.13 -1.25
CA LYS A 35 -10.05 -12.68 -1.52
C LYS A 35 -9.62 -11.92 -0.25
N LYS A 36 -8.34 -11.97 0.11
CA LYS A 36 -7.75 -11.14 1.16
C LYS A 36 -7.25 -9.87 0.50
N GLU A 37 -8.07 -8.82 0.59
CA GLU A 37 -7.70 -7.47 0.20
C GLU A 37 -6.65 -6.95 1.19
N HIS A 38 -5.37 -7.20 0.92
CA HIS A 38 -4.31 -6.46 1.60
C HIS A 38 -4.24 -5.06 0.98
N PRO A 39 -4.18 -4.00 1.79
CA PRO A 39 -4.27 -2.60 1.34
C PRO A 39 -3.09 -2.15 0.46
N VAL A 40 -2.06 -2.99 0.31
CA VAL A 40 -0.87 -2.74 -0.52
C VAL A 40 -0.52 -4.01 -1.30
N ASN A 41 -1.50 -4.60 -2.00
CA ASN A 41 -1.21 -5.74 -2.86
C ASN A 41 -0.39 -5.29 -4.07
N PRO A 42 0.83 -5.80 -4.27
CA PRO A 42 1.67 -5.46 -5.42
C PRO A 42 1.17 -6.16 -6.70
N VAL A 43 -0.08 -6.62 -6.75
CA VAL A 43 -0.66 -7.44 -7.82
C VAL A 43 -2.07 -6.93 -8.13
N CYS A 44 -2.35 -6.73 -9.41
CA CYS A 44 -3.68 -6.33 -9.89
C CYS A 44 -4.70 -7.46 -9.69
N CYS A 45 -5.85 -7.15 -9.07
CA CYS A 45 -6.94 -8.12 -8.81
C CYS A 45 -7.62 -8.65 -10.08
N TYR A 46 -7.48 -7.96 -11.21
CA TYR A 46 -8.09 -8.34 -12.48
C TYR A 46 -7.10 -9.04 -13.40
N CYS A 47 -5.92 -8.45 -13.58
CA CYS A 47 -4.93 -8.90 -14.56
C CYS A 47 -3.89 -9.85 -13.96
N PHE A 48 -3.87 -10.01 -12.62
CA PHE A 48 -2.86 -10.76 -11.86
C PHE A 48 -1.41 -10.36 -12.22
N GLN A 49 -1.20 -9.11 -12.62
CA GLN A 49 0.10 -8.58 -12.98
C GLN A 49 0.73 -7.85 -11.79
N PHE A 50 2.04 -7.98 -11.62
CA PHE A 50 2.78 -7.20 -10.65
C PHE A 50 2.75 -5.70 -10.98
N LEU A 51 2.34 -4.91 -9.99
CA LEU A 51 2.29 -3.45 -10.04
C LEU A 51 3.63 -2.89 -9.57
N PHE A 52 4.60 -2.84 -10.46
CA PHE A 52 5.87 -2.14 -10.22
C PHE A 52 5.72 -0.64 -10.52
N PRO A 53 6.42 0.25 -9.78
CA PRO A 53 6.39 1.70 -10.03
C PRO A 53 6.67 2.09 -11.49
N ASN A 54 7.47 1.30 -12.21
CA ASN A 54 7.83 1.56 -13.61
C ASN A 54 6.77 1.09 -14.62
N ASN A 55 5.95 0.09 -14.27
CA ASN A 55 4.99 -0.54 -15.18
C ASN A 55 3.53 -0.09 -14.94
N TYR A 56 3.28 0.62 -13.83
CA TYR A 56 1.95 1.10 -13.47
C TYR A 56 2.02 2.53 -12.94
N ARG A 57 1.15 3.40 -13.48
CA ARG A 57 1.04 4.78 -13.00
C ARG A 57 0.19 4.82 -11.74
N MET A 58 0.84 4.85 -10.57
CA MET A 58 0.16 5.14 -9.32
C MET A 58 -0.28 6.60 -9.30
N ARG A 59 -1.60 6.84 -9.39
CA ARG A 59 -2.17 8.17 -9.11
C ARG A 59 -2.40 8.26 -7.60
N LEU A 60 -1.62 9.10 -6.96
CA LEU A 60 -1.77 9.39 -5.54
C LEU A 60 -3.02 10.27 -5.39
N LEU A 61 -3.97 9.84 -4.56
CA LEU A 61 -5.05 10.72 -4.17
C LEU A 61 -4.47 11.83 -3.30
N PRO A 62 -4.75 13.11 -3.61
CA PRO A 62 -4.28 14.20 -2.78
C PRO A 62 -4.84 14.03 -1.38
N LYS A 63 -3.98 14.18 -0.37
CA LYS A 63 -4.43 14.29 1.01
C LYS A 63 -5.47 15.39 1.11
N MET A 64 -6.47 15.19 1.98
CA MET A 64 -7.47 16.21 2.23
C MET A 64 -6.79 17.54 2.52
N LYS A 65 -7.17 18.59 1.81
CA LYS A 65 -6.63 19.94 2.05
C LYS A 65 -6.86 20.32 3.51
N ILE A 66 -5.83 20.88 4.14
CA ILE A 66 -5.97 21.38 5.50
C ILE A 66 -6.95 22.57 5.46
N THR A 67 -8.03 22.44 6.24
CA THR A 67 -8.97 23.56 6.44
C THR A 67 -8.59 24.30 7.70
N SER A 68 -8.96 25.58 7.83
CA SER A 68 -8.73 26.37 9.05
C SER A 68 -9.30 25.69 10.31
N ARG A 69 -10.41 24.96 10.18
CA ARG A 69 -10.99 24.14 11.25
C ARG A 69 -10.08 22.99 11.65
N THR A 70 -9.52 22.27 10.67
CA THR A 70 -8.57 21.17 10.91
C THR A 70 -7.29 21.68 11.56
N GLU A 71 -6.77 22.83 11.12
CA GLU A 71 -5.57 23.47 11.67
C GLU A 71 -5.76 23.87 13.14
N LYS A 72 -6.90 24.48 13.48
CA LYS A 72 -7.25 24.79 14.88
C LYS A 72 -7.28 23.53 15.75
N ILE A 73 -7.88 22.45 15.27
CA ILE A 73 -7.94 21.18 15.99
C ILE A 73 -6.54 20.57 16.17
N LEU A 74 -5.68 20.64 15.14
CA LEU A 74 -4.29 20.20 15.23
C LEU A 74 -3.48 21.02 16.24
N ASN A 75 -3.70 22.33 16.30
CA ASN A 75 -3.03 23.19 17.27
C ASN A 75 -3.51 22.93 18.70
N LEU A 76 -4.78 22.58 18.90
CA LEU A 76 -5.30 22.14 20.19
C LEU A 76 -4.73 20.78 20.61
N GLU A 77 -4.60 19.84 19.66
CA GLU A 77 -3.96 18.55 19.90
C GLU A 77 -2.48 18.71 20.28
N LYS A 78 -1.72 19.56 19.59
CA LYS A 78 -0.31 19.87 19.93
C LYS A 78 -0.15 20.43 21.35
N LYS A 79 -1.16 21.14 21.84
CA LYS A 79 -1.20 21.71 23.19
C LYS A 79 -1.83 20.74 24.21
N ASN A 80 -2.13 19.50 23.83
CA ASN A 80 -2.75 18.45 24.65
C ASN A 80 -4.12 18.82 25.27
N TYR A 81 -4.90 19.67 24.61
CA TYR A 81 -6.26 19.99 25.07
C TYR A 81 -7.25 18.86 24.76
N ARG A 82 -8.27 18.72 25.63
CA ARG A 82 -9.35 17.75 25.44
C ARG A 82 -10.25 18.15 24.27
N LEU A 83 -10.29 17.31 23.23
CA LEU A 83 -11.13 17.51 22.05
C LEU A 83 -12.55 16.95 22.25
N SER A 84 -13.54 17.58 21.62
CA SER A 84 -14.91 17.06 21.55
C SER A 84 -15.01 15.89 20.55
N LEU A 85 -16.01 15.01 20.73
CA LEU A 85 -16.24 13.86 19.85
C LEU A 85 -16.30 14.23 18.35
N LYS A 86 -16.89 15.37 18.01
CA LYS A 86 -16.96 15.87 16.62
C LYS A 86 -15.57 16.28 16.10
N GLN A 87 -14.75 16.90 16.93
CA GLN A 87 -13.39 17.29 16.58
C GLN A 87 -12.49 16.06 16.43
N THR A 88 -12.62 15.07 17.32
CA THR A 88 -11.86 13.82 17.25
C THR A 88 -12.18 13.02 15.99
N LYS A 89 -13.47 12.91 15.62
CA LYS A 89 -13.89 12.27 14.34
C LYS A 89 -13.34 12.98 13.10
N LEU A 90 -13.32 14.32 13.12
CA LEU A 90 -12.75 15.09 12.02
C LEU A 90 -11.23 14.91 11.92
N LEU A 91 -10.56 14.88 13.07
CA LEU A 91 -9.12 14.68 13.16
C LEU A 91 -8.70 13.27 12.75
N SER A 92 -9.44 12.24 13.16
CA SER A 92 -9.21 10.86 12.72
C SER A 92 -9.35 10.75 11.21
N LYS A 93 -10.43 11.28 10.63
CA LYS A 93 -10.64 11.31 9.18
C LYS A 93 -9.50 12.03 8.44
N TYR A 94 -8.99 13.14 8.98
CA TYR A 94 -7.86 13.86 8.39
C TYR A 94 -6.54 13.08 8.50
N LYS A 95 -6.26 12.41 9.63
CA LYS A 95 -5.07 11.57 9.82
C LYS A 95 -5.10 10.29 9.00
N GLU A 96 -6.27 9.67 8.89
CA GLU A 96 -6.54 8.50 8.04
C GLU A 96 -6.52 8.85 6.55
N SER A 97 -6.81 10.10 6.18
CA SER A 97 -6.55 10.60 4.83
C SER A 97 -5.03 10.67 4.60
N LYS A 98 -4.46 9.55 4.16
CA LYS A 98 -3.04 9.46 3.85
C LYS A 98 -2.82 10.05 2.46
N ASN A 99 -1.83 10.94 2.34
CA ASN A 99 -1.12 11.07 1.08
C ASN A 99 -0.32 9.78 0.97
N THR A 100 -0.62 8.91 0.00
CA THR A 100 0.09 7.64 -0.20
C THR A 100 1.61 7.83 -0.40
N LEU A 101 2.10 9.06 -0.62
CA LEU A 101 3.51 9.43 -0.60
C LEU A 101 4.24 9.08 0.70
N PHE A 102 3.70 9.44 1.87
CA PHE A 102 4.45 9.23 3.13
C PHE A 102 4.55 7.76 3.52
N GLN A 103 3.55 6.96 3.15
CA GLN A 103 3.57 5.52 3.40
C GLN A 103 4.42 4.78 2.36
N ALA A 104 4.54 5.32 1.14
CA ALA A 104 5.51 4.85 0.18
C ALA A 104 6.95 5.13 0.67
N PHE A 105 7.29 6.31 1.16
CA PHE A 105 8.66 6.55 1.62
C PHE A 105 9.10 5.70 2.84
N PHE A 106 8.19 5.39 3.77
CA PHE A 106 8.52 4.54 4.92
C PHE A 106 8.37 3.03 4.66
N GLY A 107 7.47 2.60 3.77
CA GLY A 107 7.30 1.18 3.41
C GLY A 107 8.20 0.71 2.27
N PHE A 108 8.75 1.64 1.48
CA PHE A 108 9.73 1.32 0.44
C PHE A 108 11.16 1.26 0.98
N GLY A 109 11.46 1.79 2.18
CA GLY A 109 12.79 1.65 2.78
C GLY A 109 13.19 0.19 3.03
N GLU A 110 12.27 -0.62 3.55
CA GLU A 110 12.52 -2.06 3.77
C GLU A 110 12.45 -2.87 2.46
N LEU A 111 11.62 -2.46 1.50
CA LEU A 111 11.59 -3.09 0.18
C LEU A 111 12.84 -2.72 -0.64
N TYR A 112 13.34 -1.49 -0.62
CA TYR A 112 14.56 -1.11 -1.35
C TYR A 112 15.81 -1.75 -0.77
N HIS A 113 15.89 -1.97 0.55
CA HIS A 113 17.03 -2.68 1.13
C HIS A 113 17.09 -4.15 0.67
N GLN A 114 15.94 -4.75 0.35
CA GLN A 114 15.88 -6.10 -0.25
C GLN A 114 16.08 -6.11 -1.77
N TYR A 115 15.90 -4.98 -2.46
CA TYR A 115 16.13 -4.83 -3.90
C TYR A 115 17.54 -4.36 -4.27
N THR A 116 18.33 -3.85 -3.31
CA THR A 116 19.71 -3.38 -3.52
C THR A 116 20.78 -4.38 -3.08
N GLU A 117 20.45 -5.42 -2.32
CA GLU A 117 21.40 -6.49 -1.95
C GLU A 117 21.59 -7.60 -3.01
N TYR A 118 20.96 -7.48 -4.18
CA TYR A 118 21.05 -8.49 -5.26
C TYR A 118 21.32 -7.87 -6.65
N TYR A 119 22.11 -6.80 -6.68
CA TYR A 119 22.97 -6.46 -7.83
C TYR A 119 24.43 -6.58 -7.39
#